data_AF-A0A946FKK8-F1
#
_entry.id   AF-A0A946FKK8-F1
#
_cell.length_a   1.000
_cell.length_b   1.000
_cell.length_c   1.000
_cell.angle_alpha   90.00
_cell.angle_beta   90.00
_cell.angle_gamma   90.00
#
_symmetry.space_group_name_H-M   'P 1'
#
loop_
_entity.id
_entity.type
_entity.pdbx_description
1 polymer ?
#
loop_
_entity_poly.entity_id
_entity_poly.type
_entity_poly.pdbx_seq_one_letter_code
_entity_poly.pdbx_strand_id
1 'polypeptide(L)' 'KPKVADFERLKDDISSFPMWWKNGVARVLLVFFFANVGSAFGTYVAGASIIKQILS' A
#
# COMPACT_ATOMS: atom_id res chain seq x y z
N LYS A 1 -22.13 18.14 17.04
CA LYS A 1 -20.72 18.08 17.50
C LYS A 1 -20.75 17.54 18.92
N PRO A 2 -19.98 16.49 19.29
CA PRO A 2 -18.54 16.39 19.05
C PRO A 2 -18.14 15.22 18.13
N LYS A 3 -17.09 15.47 17.33
CA LYS A 3 -16.56 14.60 16.24
C LYS A 3 -15.14 14.13 16.60
N VAL A 4 -14.91 13.84 17.89
CA VAL A 4 -13.57 13.58 18.46
C VAL A 4 -13.49 12.31 19.28
N ALA A 5 -14.60 11.75 19.75
CA ALA A 5 -14.62 10.45 20.44
C ALA A 5 -14.47 9.24 19.48
N ASP A 6 -14.80 9.41 18.19
CA ASP A 6 -14.64 8.34 17.19
C ASP A 6 -13.17 8.13 16.78
N PHE A 7 -12.30 9.13 16.97
CA PHE A 7 -10.88 9.03 16.64
C PHE A 7 -10.08 8.22 17.67
N GLU A 8 -10.61 8.04 18.87
CA GLU A 8 -9.95 7.27 19.93
C GLU A 8 -10.17 5.77 19.75
N ARG A 9 -11.36 5.36 19.27
CA ARG A 9 -11.64 3.97 18.85
C ARG A 9 -10.95 3.58 17.54
N LEU A 10 -10.73 4.54 16.64
CA LEU A 10 -10.00 4.31 15.38
C LEU A 10 -8.52 3.98 15.59
N LYS A 11 -7.89 4.49 16.66
CA LYS A 11 -6.49 4.15 16.99
C LYS A 11 -6.33 2.71 17.46
N ASP A 12 -7.29 2.19 18.24
CA ASP A 12 -7.29 0.78 18.64
C ASP A 12 -7.49 -0.15 17.43
N ASP A 13 -8.32 0.24 16.46
CA ASP A 13 -8.57 -0.56 15.26
C ASP A 13 -7.42 -0.57 14.23
N ILE A 14 -6.48 0.39 14.31
CA ILE A 14 -5.28 0.41 13.45
C ILE A 14 -4.26 -0.66 13.88
N SER A 15 -4.31 -1.11 15.14
CA SER A 15 -3.42 -2.16 15.68
C SER A 15 -3.80 -3.57 15.20
N SER A 16 -5.00 -3.75 14.67
CA SER A 16 -5.49 -5.02 14.14
C SER A 16 -5.27 -5.06 12.62
N PHE A 17 -4.17 -5.69 12.19
CA PHE A 17 -3.89 -6.03 10.78
C PHE A 17 -5.12 -6.55 9.97
N PRO A 18 -6.08 -7.32 10.55
CA PRO A 18 -7.29 -7.74 9.85
C PRO A 18 -8.31 -6.61 9.59
N MET A 19 -8.32 -5.54 10.40
CA MET A 19 -9.30 -4.45 10.31
C MET A 19 -9.10 -3.58 9.06
N TRP A 20 -7.89 -3.59 8.50
CA TRP A 20 -7.55 -2.86 7.27
C TRP A 20 -8.40 -3.32 6.07
N TRP A 21 -8.83 -4.59 6.06
CA TRP A 21 -9.73 -5.11 5.03
C TRP A 21 -11.20 -4.71 5.24
N LYS A 22 -11.59 -4.34 6.45
CA LYS A 22 -12.95 -3.90 6.81
C LYS A 22 -13.19 -2.42 6.48
N ASN A 23 -12.12 -1.62 6.43
CA ASN A 23 -12.16 -0.22 6.04
C ASN A 23 -11.80 -0.05 4.55
N GLY A 24 -12.76 0.37 3.74
CA GLY A 24 -12.58 0.54 2.30
C GLY A 24 -11.41 1.47 1.93
N VAL A 25 -11.11 2.48 2.76
CA VAL A 25 -9.98 3.40 2.54
C VAL A 25 -8.64 2.72 2.79
N ALA A 26 -8.53 1.94 3.88
CA ALA A 26 -7.30 1.21 4.20
C ALA A 26 -7.01 0.14 3.14
N ARG A 27 -8.03 -0.54 2.62
CA ARG A 27 -7.90 -1.47 1.49
C ARG A 27 -7.31 -0.79 0.24
N VAL A 28 -7.81 0.38 -0.12
CA VAL A 28 -7.30 1.14 -1.29
C VAL A 28 -5.86 1.61 -1.04
N LEU A 29 -5.54 2.12 0.15
CA LEU A 29 -4.17 2.52 0.50
C LEU A 29 -3.20 1.34 0.43
N LEU A 30 -3.61 0.16 0.91
CA LEU A 30 -2.80 -1.05 0.87
C LEU A 30 -2.54 -1.52 -0.56
N VAL A 31 -3.60 -1.62 -1.38
CA VAL A 31 -3.49 -2.00 -2.79
C VAL A 31 -2.64 -0.99 -3.56
N PHE A 32 -2.84 0.31 -3.32
CA PHE A 32 -2.03 1.36 -3.94
C PHE A 32 -0.56 1.22 -3.53
N PHE A 33 -0.26 1.01 -2.26
CA PHE A 33 1.11 0.80 -1.78
C PHE A 33 1.75 -0.42 -2.43
N PHE A 34 1.08 -1.57 -2.42
CA PHE A 34 1.57 -2.79 -3.08
C PHE A 34 1.74 -2.61 -4.58
N ALA A 35 0.83 -1.90 -5.26
CA ALA A 35 0.94 -1.62 -6.69
C ALA A 35 2.10 -0.68 -7.02
N ASN A 36 2.34 0.35 -6.19
CA ASN A 36 3.47 1.26 -6.37
C ASN A 36 4.80 0.55 -6.14
N VAL A 37 4.88 -0.26 -5.07
CA VAL A 37 6.07 -1.09 -4.79
C VAL A 37 6.28 -2.11 -5.91
N GLY A 38 5.25 -2.85 -6.30
CA GLY A 38 5.32 -3.86 -7.36
C GLY A 38 5.65 -3.28 -8.74
N SER A 39 5.11 -2.11 -9.07
CA SER A 39 5.43 -1.39 -10.31
C SER A 39 6.88 -0.90 -10.32
N ALA A 40 7.35 -0.32 -9.21
CA ALA A 40 8.75 0.06 -9.06
C ALA A 40 9.66 -1.16 -9.16
N PHE A 41 9.34 -2.26 -8.47
CA PHE A 41 10.10 -3.50 -8.53
C PHE A 41 10.13 -4.10 -9.93
N GLY A 42 8.98 -4.15 -10.60
CA GLY A 42 8.85 -4.63 -11.97
C GLY A 42 9.65 -3.79 -12.96
N THR A 43 9.63 -2.46 -12.81
CA THR A 43 10.42 -1.55 -13.66
C THR A 43 11.92 -1.69 -13.37
N TYR A 44 12.33 -1.92 -12.13
CA TYR A 44 13.74 -2.17 -11.79
C TYR A 44 14.24 -3.50 -12.37
N VAL A 45 13.47 -4.58 -12.22
CA VAL A 45 13.85 -5.93 -12.71
C VAL A 45 13.78 -6.00 -14.23
N ALA A 46 12.69 -5.51 -14.83
CA ALA A 46 12.53 -5.47 -16.29
C ALA A 46 13.49 -4.46 -16.92
N GLY A 47 13.68 -3.30 -16.31
CA GLY A 47 14.65 -2.30 -16.73
C GLY A 47 16.07 -2.86 -16.72
N ALA A 48 16.46 -3.60 -15.67
CA ALA A 48 17.75 -4.28 -15.64
C ALA A 48 17.91 -5.33 -16.76
N SER A 49 16.84 -6.07 -17.09
CA SER A 49 16.85 -7.04 -18.20
C SER A 49 16.96 -6.35 -19.57
N ILE A 50 16.20 -5.28 -19.80
CA ILE A 50 16.21 -4.52 -21.05
C ILE A 50 17.56 -3.82 -21.23
N ILE A 51 18.11 -3.19 -20.18
CA ILE A 51 19.43 -2.56 -20.21
C ILE A 51 20.52 -3.61 -20.51
N LYS A 52 20.46 -4.79 -19.87
CA LYS A 52 21.38 -5.89 -20.20
C LYS A 52 21.27 -6.34 -21.65
N GLN A 53 20.05 -6.39 -22.21
CA GLN A 53 19.81 -6.84 -23.58
C GLN A 53 20.20 -5.80 -24.63
N ILE A 54 20.19 -4.51 -24.30
CA ILE A 54 20.65 -3.43 -25.20
C ILE A 54 22.17 -3.23 -25.12
N LEU A 55 22.78 -3.47 -23.95
CA LEU A 55 24.22 -3.32 -23.73
C LEU A 55 25.04 -4.56 -24.15
N SER A 56 24.40 -5.71 -24.30
CA SER A 56 24.96 -6.95 -24.86
C SER A 56 24.83 -6.99 -26.38
#